data_AF-A0A953PC39-F1
#
_entry.id   AF-A0A953PC39-F1
#
_cell.length_a   1.000
_cell.length_b   1.000
_cell.length_c   1.000
_cell.angle_alpha   90.00
_cell.angle_beta   90.00
_cell.angle_gamma   90.00
#
_symmetry.space_group_name_H-M   'P 1'
#
loop_
_entity.id
_entity.type
_entity.pdbx_description
1 polymer ?
#
loop_
_entity_poly.entity_id
_entity_poly.type
_entity_poly.pdbx_seq_one_letter_code
_entity_poly.pdbx_strand_id
1 'polypeptide(L)'
;MDERAWREVEAADDWYRERSADASVAFLLEVTGAFETISQAPHRWPEYLHGTRRYLLQHFPFSIIYLDDPDGVTFVAVAHNKRRPGYWRART
;
A
#
# COMPACT_ATOMS: atom_id res chain seq x y z
N MET A 1 8.77 -5.49 4.78
CA MET A 1 8.31 -4.39 3.90
C MET A 1 9.46 -3.98 2.98
N ASP A 2 9.20 -3.79 1.68
CA ASP A 2 10.20 -3.28 0.74
C ASP A 2 10.49 -1.79 1.03
N GLU A 3 11.76 -1.40 1.04
CA GLU A 3 12.21 -0.02 1.31
C GLU A 3 11.55 1.01 0.36
N ARG A 4 11.27 0.64 -0.89
CA ARG A 4 10.59 1.51 -1.85
C ARG A 4 9.11 1.69 -1.50
N ALA A 5 8.46 0.68 -0.91
CA ALA A 5 7.08 0.82 -0.43
C ALA A 5 7.00 1.87 0.70
N TRP A 6 8.02 1.90 1.58
CA TRP A 6 8.12 2.93 2.61
C TRP A 6 8.27 4.34 2.01
N ARG A 7 9.17 4.51 1.04
CA ARG A 7 9.34 5.80 0.34
C ARG A 7 8.06 6.26 -0.38
N GLU A 8 7.24 5.33 -0.86
CA GLU A 8 5.95 5.65 -1.48
C GLU A 8 4.94 6.19 -0.46
N VAL A 9 4.96 5.68 0.77
CA VAL A 9 4.18 6.23 1.89
C VAL A 9 4.70 7.61 2.28
N GLU A 10 6.01 7.78 2.48
CA GLU A 10 6.61 9.07 2.83
C GLU A 10 6.31 10.14 1.78
N ALA A 11 6.52 9.84 0.50
CA ALA A 11 6.25 10.80 -0.58
C ALA A 11 4.76 11.17 -0.69
N ALA A 12 3.85 10.27 -0.31
CA ALA A 12 2.42 10.57 -0.25
C ALA A 12 2.06 11.38 0.99
N ASP A 13 2.64 11.07 2.15
CA ASP A 13 2.48 11.84 3.39
C ASP A 13 2.92 13.28 3.21
N ASP A 14 4.13 13.51 2.68
CA ASP A 14 4.64 14.84 2.38
C ASP A 14 3.71 15.62 1.45
N TRP A 15 3.23 14.96 0.39
CA TRP A 15 2.33 15.59 -0.58
C TRP A 15 1.00 16.03 0.06
N TYR A 16 0.42 15.21 0.95
CA TYR A 16 -0.78 15.58 1.67
C TYR A 16 -0.48 16.64 2.73
N ARG A 17 0.63 16.55 3.46
CA ARG A 17 1.04 17.47 4.52
C ARG A 17 1.21 18.89 4.01
N GLU A 18 1.79 19.06 2.83
CA GLU A 18 1.88 20.37 2.14
C GLU A 18 0.51 21.04 1.89
N ARG A 19 -0.56 20.25 1.80
CA ARG A 19 -1.90 20.71 1.44
C ARG A 19 -2.85 20.78 2.63
N SER A 20 -2.74 19.83 3.54
CA SER A 20 -3.53 19.73 4.76
C SER A 20 -2.89 18.73 5.72
N ALA A 21 -2.57 19.19 6.93
CA ALA A 21 -2.08 18.33 8.01
C ALA A 21 -3.09 17.23 8.36
N ASP A 22 -4.39 17.55 8.39
CA ASP A 22 -5.44 16.57 8.67
C ASP A 22 -5.51 15.48 7.59
N ALA A 23 -5.29 15.84 6.32
CA ALA A 23 -5.25 14.86 5.23
C ALA A 23 -4.04 13.92 5.33
N SER A 24 -2.88 14.44 5.75
CA SER A 24 -1.67 13.64 6.01
C SER A 24 -1.92 12.65 7.16
N VAL A 25 -2.48 13.12 8.28
CA VAL A 25 -2.83 12.25 9.41
C VAL A 25 -3.85 11.18 9.00
N ALA A 26 -4.92 11.55 8.30
CA ALA A 26 -5.92 10.60 7.82
C ALA A 26 -5.33 9.57 6.86
N PHE A 27 -4.42 9.97 5.96
CA PHE A 27 -3.73 9.07 5.05
C PHE A 27 -2.88 8.04 5.80
N LEU A 28 -2.06 8.50 6.76
CA LEU A 28 -1.21 7.60 7.55
C LEU A 28 -2.04 6.62 8.37
N LEU A 29 -3.12 7.07 9.02
CA LEU A 29 -4.03 6.20 9.78
C LEU A 29 -4.67 5.13 8.91
N GLU A 30 -5.08 5.47 7.69
CA GLU A 30 -5.68 4.50 6.78
C GLU A 30 -4.66 3.49 6.25
N VAL A 31 -3.44 3.94 5.93
CA VAL A 31 -2.36 3.05 5.50
C VAL A 31 -1.96 2.07 6.60
N THR A 32 -1.75 2.55 7.84
CA THR A 32 -1.36 1.68 8.95
C THR A 32 -2.47 0.70 9.32
N GLY A 33 -3.72 1.16 9.38
CA GLY A 33 -4.88 0.28 9.59
C GLY A 33 -5.03 -0.78 8.49
N ALA A 34 -4.72 -0.43 7.24
CA ALA A 34 -4.71 -1.40 6.15
C ALA A 34 -3.56 -2.42 6.30
N PHE A 35 -2.36 -2.02 6.72
CA PHE A 35 -1.27 -2.97 7.02
C PHE A 35 -1.64 -3.96 8.12
N GLU A 36 -2.28 -3.50 9.20
CA GLU A 36 -2.78 -4.37 10.26
C GLU A 36 -3.84 -5.34 9.75
N THR A 37 -4.82 -4.83 9.00
CA THR A 37 -5.91 -5.64 8.44
C THR A 37 -5.38 -6.71 7.48
N ILE A 38 -4.41 -6.36 6.64
CA ILE A 38 -3.75 -7.30 5.73
C ILE A 38 -2.97 -8.34 6.53
N SER A 39 -2.18 -7.93 7.51
CA SER A 39 -1.36 -8.84 8.32
C SER A 39 -2.21 -9.85 9.12
N GLN A 40 -3.42 -9.47 9.55
CA GLN A 40 -4.33 -10.36 10.28
C GLN A 40 -5.01 -11.40 9.39
N ALA A 41 -5.22 -11.14 8.11
CA ALA A 41 -5.93 -12.03 7.21
C ALA A 41 -5.42 -11.88 5.76
N PRO A 42 -4.15 -12.22 5.47
CA PRO A 42 -3.51 -11.87 4.20
C PRO A 42 -4.14 -12.57 2.99
N HIS A 43 -4.75 -13.73 3.18
CA HIS A 43 -5.45 -14.52 2.16
C HIS A 43 -6.87 -14.00 1.85
N ARG A 44 -7.38 -12.99 2.58
CA ARG A 44 -8.74 -12.44 2.40
C ARG A 44 -8.93 -11.77 1.04
N TRP A 45 -7.89 -11.15 0.48
CA TRP A 45 -7.96 -10.51 -0.84
C TRP A 45 -7.50 -11.49 -1.91
N PRO A 46 -8.17 -11.53 -3.08
CA PRO A 46 -7.83 -12.46 -4.14
C PRO A 46 -6.40 -12.24 -4.65
N GLU A 47 -5.82 -13.31 -5.17
CA GLU A 47 -4.56 -13.23 -5.92
C GLU A 47 -4.71 -12.29 -7.12
N TYR A 48 -3.60 -11.64 -7.43
CA TYR A 48 -3.43 -10.66 -8.46
C TYR A 48 -2.24 -11.09 -9.33
N LEU A 49 -1.54 -10.14 -9.94
CA LEU A 49 -0.40 -10.43 -10.82
C LEU A 49 0.79 -11.01 -10.03
N HIS A 50 1.46 -12.00 -10.60
CA HIS A 50 2.71 -12.57 -10.05
C HIS A 50 2.58 -13.08 -8.60
N GLY A 51 1.43 -13.65 -8.23
CA GLY A 51 1.19 -14.16 -6.88
C GLY A 51 1.01 -13.08 -5.80
N THR A 52 1.05 -11.79 -6.18
CA THR A 52 0.70 -10.71 -5.27
C THR A 52 -0.79 -10.69 -4.95
N ARG A 53 -1.15 -9.96 -3.91
CA ARG A 53 -2.52 -9.59 -3.57
C ARG A 53 -2.60 -8.07 -3.51
N ARG A 54 -3.82 -7.54 -3.71
CA ARG A 54 -4.08 -6.11 -3.77
C ARG A 54 -5.20 -5.70 -2.83
N TYR A 55 -4.88 -4.80 -1.92
CA TYR A 55 -5.83 -4.09 -1.06
C TYR A 55 -6.04 -2.68 -1.61
N LEU A 56 -7.30 -2.22 -1.69
CA LEU A 56 -7.63 -0.85 -2.09
C LEU A 56 -7.93 -0.03 -0.85
N LEU A 57 -7.25 1.12 -0.69
CA LEU A 57 -7.65 2.10 0.31
C LEU A 57 -9.05 2.63 -0.04
N GLN A 58 -9.85 2.89 0.98
CA GLN A 58 -11.24 3.33 0.87
C GLN A 58 -11.36 4.83 0.60
N HIS A 59 -10.58 5.68 1.28
CA HIS A 59 -10.69 7.14 1.14
C HIS A 59 -9.58 7.74 0.28
N PHE A 60 -8.46 7.04 0.14
CA PHE A 60 -7.32 7.51 -0.63
C PHE A 60 -7.16 6.74 -1.94
N PRO A 61 -6.73 7.39 -3.04
CA PRO A 61 -6.60 6.75 -4.35
C PRO A 61 -5.33 5.91 -4.47
N PHE A 62 -5.11 5.00 -3.52
CA PHE A 62 -3.94 4.13 -3.40
C PHE A 62 -4.34 2.66 -3.30
N SER A 63 -3.43 1.80 -3.71
CA SER A 63 -3.50 0.35 -3.52
C SER A 63 -2.29 -0.12 -2.74
N ILE A 64 -2.47 -1.01 -1.77
CA ILE A 64 -1.37 -1.74 -1.14
C ILE A 64 -1.21 -3.07 -1.85
N ILE A 65 0.00 -3.33 -2.34
CA ILE A 65 0.38 -4.56 -3.03
C ILE A 65 1.29 -5.34 -2.11
N TYR A 66 0.97 -6.59 -1.88
CA TYR A 66 1.70 -7.44 -0.95
C TYR A 66 1.78 -8.88 -1.42
N LEU A 67 2.74 -9.61 -0.87
CA LEU A 67 2.87 -11.06 -0.98
C LEU A 67 2.52 -11.68 0.37
N ASP A 68 1.91 -12.86 0.33
CA ASP A 68 1.66 -13.73 1.47
C ASP A 68 2.56 -14.95 1.28
N ASP A 69 3.69 -14.96 1.98
CA ASP A 69 4.72 -16.01 1.90
C ASP A 69 4.84 -16.76 3.25
N PRO A 70 5.54 -17.90 3.30
CA PRO A 70 5.67 -18.67 4.54
C PRO A 70 6.33 -17.92 5.72
N ASP A 71 7.12 -16.89 5.43
CA ASP A 71 7.82 -16.06 6.42
C ASP A 71 6.96 -14.84 6.85
N GLY A 72 5.86 -14.57 6.13
CA GLY A 72 4.82 -13.64 6.50
C GLY A 72 4.35 -12.74 5.35
N VAL A 73 3.86 -11.55 5.70
CA VAL A 73 3.38 -10.57 4.72
C VAL A 73 4.50 -9.63 4.30
N THR A 74 4.81 -9.65 3.00
CA THR A 74 5.73 -8.69 2.40
C THR A 74 4.97 -7.61 1.65
N PHE A 75 4.92 -6.39 2.20
CA PHE A 75 4.40 -5.21 1.49
C PHE A 75 5.37 -4.75 0.40
N VAL A 76 4.97 -4.90 -0.86
CA VAL A 76 5.78 -4.64 -2.05
C VAL A 76 5.62 -3.18 -2.52
N ALA A 77 4.41 -2.63 -2.48
CA ALA A 77 4.16 -1.26 -2.91
C ALA A 77 2.93 -0.63 -2.23
N VAL A 78 2.96 0.69 -2.04
CA VAL A 78 1.82 1.55 -1.72
C VAL A 78 1.60 2.47 -2.91
N ALA A 79 0.86 1.97 -3.89
CA ALA A 79 0.83 2.54 -5.21
C ALA A 79 -0.35 3.49 -5.42
N HIS A 80 -0.09 4.71 -5.87
CA HIS A 80 -1.14 5.64 -6.27
C HIS A 80 -1.79 5.19 -7.60
N ASN A 81 -3.11 4.99 -7.56
CA ASN A 81 -3.91 4.38 -8.63
C ASN A 81 -3.90 5.15 -9.97
N LYS A 82 -3.60 6.45 -9.97
CA LYS A 82 -3.65 7.31 -11.18
C LYS A 82 -2.28 7.79 -11.68
N ARG A 83 -1.26 7.85 -10.82
CA ARG A 83 0.03 8.49 -11.19
C ARG A 83 0.91 7.59 -12.05
N ARG A 84 1.00 6.31 -11.72
CA ARG A 84 1.75 5.30 -12.47
C ARG A 84 1.05 3.94 -12.31
N PRO A 85 -0.02 3.64 -13.06
CA PRO A 85 -0.69 2.36 -12.91
C PRO A 85 0.27 1.21 -13.29
N GLY A 86 0.52 0.28 -12.36
CA GLY A 86 1.22 -0.97 -12.63
C GLY A 86 2.75 -0.94 -12.67
N TYR A 87 3.44 0.15 -12.28
CA TYR A 87 4.91 0.16 -12.27
C TYR A 87 5.52 -0.90 -11.33
N TRP A 88 4.79 -1.28 -10.29
CA TRP A 88 5.22 -2.30 -9.34
C TRP A 88 5.19 -3.72 -9.90
N ARG A 89 4.58 -3.94 -11.08
CA ARG A 89 4.52 -5.25 -11.75
C ARG A 89 5.90 -5.81 -12.11
N ALA A 90 6.92 -4.95 -12.24
CA ALA A 90 8.30 -5.37 -12.52
C ALA A 90 9.10 -5.73 -11.24
N ARG A 91 8.46 -5.69 -10.07
CA ARG A 91 9.11 -5.88 -8.75
C ARG A 91 8.73 -7.20 -8.08
N THR A 92 7.97 -8.02 -8.79
CA THR A 92 7.35 -9.29 -8.39
C THR A 92 7.72 -10.35 -9.40
#